data_AF-A0AAN4Q4L0-F1
#
_entry.id   AF-A0AAN4Q4L0-F1
#
_cell.length_a   1.000
_cell.length_b   1.000
_cell.length_c   1.000
_cell.angle_alpha   90.00
_cell.angle_beta   90.00
_cell.angle_gamma   90.00
#
_symmetry.space_group_name_H-M   'P 1'
#
loop_
_entity.id
_entity.type
_entity.pdbx_description
1 polymer ?
#
loop_
_entity_poly.entity_id
_entity_poly.type
_entity_poly.pdbx_seq_one_letter_code
_entity_poly.pdbx_strand_id
1 'polypeptide(L)'
;MLIAPFLVAAEGVFKQFDSVGIAHKVFVPFEAYVHSLTGERFADYDASLRLPLLDRPGLIIHDRRDREVPWEKGARFAKLWPGARLFTTDGLGHNRLIDHSSVIDEVMKFLAPDIQSATPDVPER
;
A
#
# COMPACT_ATOMS: atom_id res chain seq x y z
N MET A 1 1.49 -4.29 6.88
CA MET A 1 0.54 -3.17 7.01
C MET A 1 0.99 -2.06 6.09
N LEU A 2 0.08 -1.52 5.27
CA LEU A 2 0.35 -0.35 4.43
C LEU A 2 -0.80 0.64 4.58
N ILE A 3 -0.45 1.91 4.71
CA ILE A 3 -1.39 3.01 4.85
C ILE A 3 -1.34 3.82 3.56
N ALA A 4 -2.49 3.94 2.89
CA ALA A 4 -2.67 4.71 1.67
C ALA A 4 -1.54 4.53 0.61
N PRO A 5 -1.29 3.29 0.15
CA PRO A 5 -0.16 3.00 -0.72
C PRO A 5 -0.37 3.50 -2.15
N PHE A 6 0.75 3.90 -2.78
CA PHE A 6 0.82 4.06 -4.23
C PHE A 6 1.08 2.71 -4.90
N LEU A 7 0.47 2.50 -6.07
CA LEU A 7 0.63 1.26 -6.82
C LEU A 7 1.76 1.34 -7.84
N VAL A 8 1.83 2.43 -8.59
CA VAL A 8 2.82 2.68 -9.65
C VAL A 8 3.60 3.93 -9.31
N ALA A 9 4.92 3.82 -9.11
CA ALA A 9 5.75 4.92 -8.64
C ALA A 9 5.75 6.14 -9.59
N ALA A 10 5.72 5.89 -10.91
CA ALA A 10 5.68 6.95 -11.92
C ALA A 10 4.42 7.82 -11.84
N GLU A 11 3.29 7.31 -11.36
CA GLU A 11 2.07 8.12 -11.21
C GLU A 11 2.25 9.25 -10.20
N GLY A 12 3.05 9.04 -9.15
CA GLY A 12 3.40 10.09 -8.18
C GLY A 12 4.22 11.22 -8.83
N VAL A 13 5.12 10.87 -9.74
CA VAL A 13 5.91 11.85 -10.51
C VAL A 13 5.01 12.68 -11.41
N PHE A 14 4.08 12.04 -12.14
CA PHE A 14 3.16 12.78 -13.01
C PHE A 14 2.23 13.70 -12.22
N LYS A 15 1.71 13.26 -11.06
CA LYS A 15 0.93 14.12 -10.16
C LYS A 15 1.75 15.35 -9.73
N GLN A 16 3.03 15.16 -9.42
CA GLN A 16 3.92 16.27 -9.08
C GLN A 16 4.20 17.18 -10.29
N PHE A 17 4.38 16.62 -11.48
CA PHE A 17 4.59 17.42 -12.70
C PHE A 17 3.39 18.31 -12.99
N ASP A 18 2.17 17.77 -12.85
CA ASP A 18 0.93 18.52 -13.03
C ASP A 18 0.80 19.67 -12.03
N SER A 19 1.21 19.46 -10.77
CA SER A 19 1.09 20.47 -9.71
C SER A 19 2.01 21.68 -9.90
N VAL A 20 3.11 21.52 -10.66
CA VAL A 20 4.08 22.60 -10.95
C VAL A 20 4.17 22.97 -12.44
N GLY A 21 3.30 22.42 -13.29
CA GLY A 21 3.22 22.77 -14.72
C GLY A 21 4.34 22.19 -15.60
N ILE A 22 4.95 21.07 -15.20
CA ILE A 22 5.95 20.37 -16.01
C ILE A 22 5.27 19.45 -17.01
N ALA A 23 5.65 19.54 -18.29
CA ALA A 23 5.09 18.68 -19.32
C ALA A 23 5.54 17.21 -19.15
N HIS A 24 4.61 16.25 -19.29
CA HIS A 24 4.89 14.81 -19.13
C HIS A 24 5.98 14.28 -20.07
N LYS A 25 6.18 14.93 -21.23
CA LYS A 25 7.28 14.58 -22.16
C LYS A 25 8.68 14.67 -21.53
N VAL A 26 8.80 15.41 -20.43
CA VAL A 26 10.05 15.55 -19.65
C VAL A 26 10.34 14.31 -18.81
N PHE A 27 9.37 13.39 -18.63
CA PHE A 27 9.55 12.20 -17.79
C PHE A 27 10.70 11.31 -18.26
N VAL A 28 10.82 11.04 -19.56
CA VAL A 28 11.88 10.17 -20.10
C VAL A 28 13.30 10.71 -19.80
N PRO A 29 13.65 11.97 -20.12
CA PRO A 29 14.95 12.51 -19.76
C PRO A 29 15.13 12.66 -18.24
N PHE A 30 14.07 12.97 -17.50
CA PHE A 30 14.11 13.00 -16.02
C PHE A 30 14.45 11.63 -15.42
N GLU A 31 13.76 10.57 -15.84
CA GLU A 31 14.00 9.21 -15.37
C GLU A 31 15.41 8.74 -15.77
N ALA A 32 15.87 9.04 -16.99
CA ALA A 32 17.23 8.71 -17.41
C ALA A 32 18.29 9.38 -16.51
N TYR A 33 18.06 10.63 -16.13
CA TYR A 33 18.94 11.33 -15.20
C TYR A 33 18.91 10.70 -13.80
N VAL A 34 17.73 10.44 -13.24
CA VAL A 34 17.59 9.75 -11.95
C VAL A 34 18.28 8.40 -11.97
N HIS A 35 18.04 7.58 -13.00
CA HIS A 35 18.69 6.28 -13.19
C HIS A 35 20.22 6.38 -13.29
N SER A 36 20.75 7.43 -13.91
CA SER A 36 22.20 7.64 -13.95
C SER A 36 22.82 7.91 -12.58
N LEU A 37 22.02 8.46 -11.65
CA LEU A 37 22.45 8.76 -10.28
C LEU A 37 22.22 7.59 -9.32
N THR A 38 21.11 6.86 -9.48
CA THR A 38 20.66 5.83 -8.53
C THR A 38 20.90 4.40 -9.01
N GLY A 39 21.01 4.19 -10.33
CA GLY A 39 21.01 2.86 -10.96
C GLY A 39 19.63 2.21 -11.04
N GLU A 40 18.56 2.91 -10.66
CA GLU A 40 17.20 2.37 -10.55
C GLU A 40 16.21 3.13 -11.42
N ARG A 41 15.12 2.47 -11.81
CA ARG A 41 14.00 3.02 -12.58
C ARG A 41 12.74 3.07 -11.73
N PHE A 42 11.79 3.93 -12.11
CA PHE A 42 10.50 3.94 -11.41
C PHE A 42 9.75 2.60 -11.54
N ALA A 43 9.98 1.87 -12.64
CA ALA A 43 9.45 0.52 -12.83
C ALA A 43 9.96 -0.50 -11.80
N ASP A 44 11.17 -0.30 -11.24
CA ASP A 44 11.74 -1.21 -10.23
C ASP A 44 11.00 -1.12 -8.88
N TYR A 45 10.21 -0.06 -8.72
CA TYR A 45 9.37 0.23 -7.55
C TYR A 45 7.87 0.02 -7.82
N ASP A 46 7.50 -0.55 -8.98
CA ASP A 46 6.10 -0.86 -9.26
C ASP A 46 5.62 -2.03 -8.38
N ALA A 47 4.74 -1.73 -7.43
CA ALA A 47 4.21 -2.73 -6.52
C ALA A 47 3.32 -3.75 -7.26
N SER A 48 2.69 -3.38 -8.38
CA SER A 48 1.76 -4.26 -9.10
C SER A 48 2.41 -5.55 -9.61
N LEU A 49 3.71 -5.53 -9.87
CA LEU A 49 4.48 -6.71 -10.31
C LEU A 49 4.90 -7.61 -9.15
N ARG A 50 5.03 -7.06 -7.94
CA ARG A 50 5.51 -7.79 -6.75
C ARG A 50 4.37 -8.31 -5.88
N LEU A 51 3.25 -7.59 -5.81
CA LEU A 51 2.13 -7.95 -4.95
C LEU A 51 1.60 -9.38 -5.16
N PRO A 52 1.48 -9.90 -6.39
CA PRO A 52 1.02 -11.27 -6.60
C PRO A 52 1.98 -12.34 -6.06
N LEU A 53 3.23 -11.98 -5.81
CA LEU A 53 4.28 -12.88 -5.33
C LEU A 53 4.36 -12.94 -3.80
N LEU A 54 3.60 -12.11 -3.09
CA LEU A 54 3.57 -12.10 -1.63
C LEU A 54 2.72 -13.25 -1.10
N ASP A 55 3.29 -14.02 -0.17
CA ASP A 55 2.70 -15.24 0.40
C ASP A 55 2.20 -15.06 1.84
N ARG A 56 2.39 -13.87 2.42
CA ARG A 56 1.96 -13.53 3.78
C ARG A 56 0.69 -12.68 3.77
N PRO A 57 -0.18 -12.77 4.79
CA PRO A 57 -1.31 -11.86 4.94
C PRO A 57 -0.88 -10.39 4.93
N GLY A 58 -1.69 -9.55 4.28
CA GLY A 58 -1.51 -8.11 4.22
C GLY A 58 -2.70 -7.38 4.83
N LEU A 59 -2.44 -6.27 5.53
CA LEU A 59 -3.48 -5.30 5.89
C LEU A 59 -3.20 -3.99 5.15
N ILE A 60 -4.13 -3.60 4.29
CA ILE A 60 -4.15 -2.30 3.61
C ILE A 60 -5.18 -1.44 4.33
N ILE A 61 -4.79 -0.24 4.72
CA ILE A 61 -5.68 0.72 5.37
C ILE A 61 -5.77 1.97 4.52
N HIS A 62 -6.99 2.35 4.14
CA HIS A 62 -7.21 3.48 3.22
C HIS A 62 -8.47 4.26 3.60
N ASP A 63 -8.40 5.58 3.61
CA ASP A 63 -9.57 6.43 3.83
C ASP A 63 -10.35 6.70 2.54
N ARG A 64 -11.68 6.53 2.57
CA ARG A 64 -12.55 6.73 1.41
C ARG A 64 -12.50 8.15 0.86
N ARG A 65 -12.15 9.14 1.69
CA ARG A 65 -12.08 10.57 1.33
C ARG A 65 -10.63 11.09 1.32
N ASP A 66 -9.66 10.21 1.18
CA ASP A 66 -8.25 10.58 1.00
C ASP A 66 -8.11 11.48 -0.25
N ARG A 67 -7.58 12.69 -0.04
CA ARG A 67 -7.37 13.70 -1.08
C ARG A 67 -6.00 13.56 -1.77
N GLU A 68 -5.09 12.83 -1.14
CA GLU A 68 -3.73 12.62 -1.65
C GLU A 68 -3.68 11.40 -2.56
N VAL A 69 -4.28 10.30 -2.12
CA VAL A 69 -4.27 9.03 -2.86
C VAL A 69 -5.71 8.52 -3.00
N PRO A 70 -6.25 8.39 -4.22
CA PRO A 70 -7.58 7.84 -4.43
C PRO A 70 -7.73 6.45 -3.80
N TRP A 71 -8.86 6.21 -3.14
CA TRP A 71 -9.16 4.96 -2.43
C TRP A 71 -9.04 3.72 -3.33
N GLU A 72 -9.34 3.86 -4.62
CA GLU A 72 -9.23 2.81 -5.62
C GLU A 72 -7.81 2.23 -5.71
N LYS A 73 -6.78 3.01 -5.37
CA LYS A 73 -5.39 2.54 -5.31
C LYS A 73 -5.22 1.50 -4.21
N GLY A 74 -5.70 1.78 -2.98
CA GLY A 74 -5.70 0.83 -1.88
C GLY A 74 -6.53 -0.42 -2.18
N ALA A 75 -7.71 -0.25 -2.78
CA ALA A 75 -8.54 -1.37 -3.21
C ALA A 75 -7.87 -2.27 -4.26
N ARG A 76 -7.20 -1.67 -5.25
CA ARG A 76 -6.44 -2.41 -6.26
C ARG A 76 -5.22 -3.11 -5.64
N PHE A 77 -4.55 -2.47 -4.67
CA PHE A 77 -3.44 -3.05 -3.94
C PHE A 77 -3.86 -4.33 -3.19
N ALA A 78 -4.96 -4.27 -2.45
CA ALA A 78 -5.52 -5.43 -1.74
C ALA A 78 -5.95 -6.55 -2.71
N LYS A 79 -6.50 -6.19 -3.88
CA LYS A 79 -6.89 -7.18 -4.89
C LYS A 79 -5.70 -7.93 -5.51
N LEU A 80 -4.55 -7.28 -5.64
CA LEU A 80 -3.36 -7.87 -6.26
C LEU A 80 -2.50 -8.68 -5.28
N TRP A 81 -2.70 -8.53 -3.96
CA TRP A 81 -1.95 -9.24 -2.93
C TRP A 81 -2.77 -10.42 -2.38
N PRO A 82 -2.36 -11.68 -2.63
CA PRO A 82 -3.01 -12.86 -2.07
C PRO A 82 -3.09 -12.82 -0.53
N GLY A 83 -4.28 -13.04 0.02
CA GLY A 83 -4.50 -13.05 1.46
C GLY A 83 -4.51 -11.65 2.12
N ALA A 84 -4.49 -10.58 1.34
CA ALA A 84 -4.62 -9.24 1.87
C ALA A 84 -6.07 -8.83 2.16
N ARG A 85 -6.25 -8.00 3.20
CA ARG A 85 -7.51 -7.37 3.57
C ARG A 85 -7.41 -5.86 3.44
N LEU A 86 -8.51 -5.24 2.98
CA LEU A 86 -8.67 -3.79 2.95
C LEU A 86 -9.54 -3.34 4.11
N PHE A 87 -8.99 -2.52 5.01
CA PHE A 87 -9.74 -1.78 6.01
C PHE A 87 -9.98 -0.35 5.52
N THR A 88 -11.25 0.01 5.34
CA THR A 88 -11.63 1.34 4.84
C THR A 88 -12.10 2.21 6.00
N THR A 89 -11.50 3.39 6.12
CA THR A 89 -11.99 4.48 6.99
C THR A 89 -12.77 5.51 6.16
N ASP A 90 -13.55 6.38 6.79
CA ASP A 90 -14.32 7.42 6.08
C ASP A 90 -14.16 8.80 6.74
N GLY A 91 -13.37 9.67 6.11
CA GLY A 91 -13.18 11.06 6.52
C GLY A 91 -11.98 11.34 7.42
N LEU A 92 -11.10 10.36 7.67
CA LEU A 92 -9.82 10.57 8.35
C LEU A 92 -8.80 11.28 7.43
N GLY A 93 -8.87 11.00 6.13
CA GLY A 93 -7.86 11.42 5.16
C GLY A 93 -6.49 10.75 5.36
N HIS A 94 -5.51 11.12 4.53
CA HIS A 94 -4.20 10.49 4.46
C HIS A 94 -3.41 10.51 5.78
N ASN A 95 -3.28 11.70 6.38
CA ASN A 95 -2.34 11.95 7.48
C ASN A 95 -2.87 11.56 8.87
N ARG A 96 -4.19 11.56 9.09
CA ARG A 96 -4.77 11.28 10.41
C ARG A 96 -5.05 9.80 10.63
N LEU A 97 -4.79 8.97 9.63
CA LEU A 97 -5.07 7.56 9.67
C LEU A 97 -4.17 6.84 10.70
N ILE A 98 -2.92 7.26 10.84
CA ILE A 98 -1.92 6.59 11.70
C ILE A 98 -2.29 6.64 13.19
N ASP A 99 -2.78 7.78 13.67
CA ASP A 99 -3.02 8.01 15.11
C ASP A 99 -4.47 7.73 15.54
N HIS A 100 -5.34 7.32 14.61
CA HIS A 100 -6.75 7.10 14.93
C HIS A 100 -6.96 5.77 15.65
N SER A 101 -7.68 5.79 16.77
CA SER A 101 -7.89 4.60 17.62
C SER A 101 -8.45 3.41 16.85
N SER A 102 -9.43 3.63 15.96
CA SER A 102 -10.00 2.55 15.15
C SER A 102 -8.99 1.88 14.21
N VAL A 103 -7.98 2.63 13.75
CA VAL A 103 -6.89 2.09 12.92
C VAL A 103 -5.94 1.29 13.80
N ILE A 104 -5.53 1.84 14.94
CA ILE A 104 -4.69 1.13 15.91
C ILE A 104 -5.34 -0.20 16.32
N ASP A 105 -6.64 -0.19 16.64
CA ASP A 105 -7.38 -1.39 17.02
C ASP A 105 -7.38 -2.45 15.91
N GLU A 106 -7.60 -2.05 14.66
CA GLU A 106 -7.59 -2.98 13.52
C GLU A 106 -6.19 -3.56 13.27
N VAL A 107 -5.15 -2.73 13.44
CA VAL A 107 -3.76 -3.17 13.32
C VAL A 107 -3.43 -4.18 14.41
N MET A 108 -3.82 -3.92 15.65
CA MET A 108 -3.59 -4.85 16.76
C MET A 108 -4.33 -6.17 16.56
N LYS A 109 -5.56 -6.14 16.03
CA LYS A 109 -6.28 -7.37 15.65
C LYS A 109 -5.59 -8.14 14.53
N PHE A 110 -5.04 -7.44 13.54
CA PHE A 110 -4.30 -8.08 12.45
C PHE A 110 -2.97 -8.71 12.90
N LEU A 111 -2.30 -8.12 13.89
CA LEU A 111 -1.05 -8.63 14.45
C LEU A 111 -1.25 -9.73 15.49
N ALA A 112 -2.46 -9.89 16.03
CA ALA A 112 -2.75 -10.94 16.98
C ALA A 112 -2.48 -12.32 16.35
N PRO A 113 -1.80 -13.25 17.06
CA PRO A 113 -1.58 -14.60 16.55
C PRO A 113 -2.91 -15.31 16.25
N ASP A 114 -2.95 -16.14 15.20
CA ASP A 114 -4.07 -17.06 14.99
C ASP A 114 -4.10 -18.07 16.15
N ILE A 115 -4.98 -17.85 17.14
CA ILE A 115 -5.17 -18.78 18.28
C ILE A 115 -5.87 -20.08 17.82
N GLN A 116 -6.21 -20.22 16.53
CA GLN A 116 -7.11 -21.27 16.04
C GLN A 116 -6.45 -22.60 15.65
N SER A 117 -5.13 -22.77 15.81
CA SER A 117 -4.40 -24.01 15.46
C SER A 117 -3.66 -24.68 16.62
N ALA A 118 -4.10 -24.46 17.86
CA ALA A 118 -3.65 -25.23 19.02
C ALA A 118 -4.82 -25.97 19.67
N THR A 119 -5.33 -27.01 19.02
CA THR A 119 -5.98 -28.11 19.73
C THR A 119 -4.88 -28.85 20.51
N PRO A 120 -4.92 -28.93 21.84
CA PRO A 120 -4.00 -29.79 22.56
C PRO A 120 -4.33 -31.24 22.21
N ASP A 121 -3.38 -31.95 21.63
CA ASP A 121 -3.40 -33.40 21.51
C ASP A 121 -3.40 -33.97 22.94
N VAL A 122 -4.56 -34.47 23.38
CA VAL A 122 -4.70 -35.15 24.67
C VAL A 122 -4.31 -36.62 24.42
N PRO A 123 -3.20 -37.13 25.00
CA PRO A 123 -2.87 -38.53 24.84
C PRO A 123 -3.84 -39.38 25.67
N GLU A 124 -4.59 -40.26 24.99
CA GLU A 124 -5.39 -41.29 25.64
C GLU A 124 -4.47 -42.22 26.47
N ARG A 125 -4.86 -42.44 27.73
CA ARG A 125 -4.36 -43.52 28.59
C ARG A 125 -5.43 -44.57 28.75
#